data_AF-A0A528L2M7-F1
#
_entry.id   AF-A0A528L2M7-F1
#
_cell.length_a   1.000
_cell.length_b   1.000
_cell.length_c   1.000
_cell.angle_alpha   90.00
_cell.angle_beta   90.00
_cell.angle_gamma   90.00
#
_symmetry.space_group_name_H-M   'P 1'
#
loop_
_entity.id
_entity.type
_entity.pdbx_description
1 polymer ?
#
loop_
_entity_poly.entity_id
_entity_poly.type
_entity_poly.pdbx_seq_one_letter_code
_entity_poly.pdbx_strand_id
1 'polypeptide(L)'
;MWGRWPAGQRGARQNAFIGVLLSFCLFVLPLAAFAADLPALTGRVVDNAGIVDAGTRAALTQKLADFETKGSDQIVVATIPSLGGEEIEPYANRLFRFWKLGQAKENNGVLLLVAPNDRKMRIEVGYGLEGTLTDLHTKLIIENDMVPAFRAGDFSGGITKAVDDMIMVLEGNPEELEARGKRNEQAPFNSDDLFFAIFITIWALIFFGGIAMTVLPPIFGQKIGPGRYRWLGMTFDQNRRSSSGGWSSGGGGWSSGGGGWSSGGGGFSGGGGSSGGGGSSGSW
;
A
#
# COMPACT_ATOMS: atom_id res chain seq x y z
N MET A 1 -79.97 25.69 -10.77
CA MET A 1 -79.34 25.35 -12.08
C MET A 1 -77.93 25.95 -12.07
N TRP A 2 -76.93 25.14 -12.44
CA TRP A 2 -75.49 25.41 -12.63
C TRP A 2 -74.61 25.45 -11.35
N GLY A 3 -73.80 24.39 -11.22
CA GLY A 3 -73.01 24.04 -10.04
C GLY A 3 -71.61 24.68 -9.98
N ARG A 4 -71.12 24.87 -8.75
CA ARG A 4 -69.74 25.24 -8.41
C ARG A 4 -68.79 24.09 -8.76
N TRP A 5 -67.73 24.39 -9.52
CA TRP A 5 -66.55 23.53 -9.65
C TRP A 5 -65.57 23.81 -8.49
N PRO A 6 -64.90 22.79 -7.91
CA PRO A 6 -63.89 23.02 -6.89
C PRO A 6 -62.56 23.41 -7.54
N ALA A 7 -62.05 24.59 -7.19
CA ALA A 7 -60.68 24.98 -7.49
C ALA A 7 -59.74 24.37 -6.44
N GLY A 8 -59.09 23.26 -6.75
CA GLY A 8 -58.09 22.71 -5.86
C GLY A 8 -57.42 21.50 -6.50
N GLN A 9 -56.22 21.71 -7.05
CA GLN A 9 -55.15 20.69 -7.22
C GLN A 9 -54.00 21.12 -8.14
N ARG A 10 -53.89 22.39 -8.58
CA ARG A 10 -52.76 22.81 -9.44
C ARG A 10 -51.46 23.14 -8.71
N GLY A 11 -51.50 23.51 -7.42
CA GLY A 11 -50.30 23.94 -6.68
C GLY A 11 -49.41 22.81 -6.12
N ALA A 12 -49.98 21.64 -5.80
CA ALA A 12 -49.22 20.58 -5.12
C ALA A 12 -48.24 19.84 -6.06
N ARG A 13 -48.56 19.70 -7.34
CA ARG A 13 -47.70 19.00 -8.32
C ARG A 13 -46.51 19.83 -8.77
N GLN A 14 -46.63 21.16 -8.81
CA GLN A 14 -45.52 22.06 -9.15
C GLN A 14 -44.48 22.10 -8.03
N ASN A 15 -44.89 22.14 -6.76
CA ASN A 15 -43.98 22.15 -5.63
C ASN A 15 -43.23 20.81 -5.47
N ALA A 16 -43.87 19.68 -5.80
CA ALA A 16 -43.22 18.37 -5.81
C ALA A 16 -42.15 18.25 -6.92
N PHE A 17 -42.42 18.77 -8.12
CA PHE A 17 -41.45 18.79 -9.21
C PHE A 17 -40.24 19.69 -8.92
N ILE A 18 -40.47 20.86 -8.32
CA ILE A 18 -39.39 21.78 -7.92
C ILE A 18 -38.53 21.17 -6.80
N GLY A 19 -39.14 20.47 -5.83
CA GLY A 19 -38.41 19.76 -4.78
C GLY A 19 -37.53 18.63 -5.30
N VAL A 20 -38.01 17.85 -6.29
CA VAL A 20 -37.22 16.79 -6.93
C VAL A 20 -36.09 17.38 -7.78
N LEU A 21 -36.32 18.48 -8.50
CA LEU A 21 -35.28 19.18 -9.27
C LEU A 21 -34.19 19.79 -8.36
N LEU A 22 -34.55 20.39 -7.23
CA LEU A 22 -33.60 20.92 -6.25
C LEU A 22 -32.81 19.79 -5.55
N SER A 23 -33.45 18.66 -5.23
CA SER A 23 -32.78 17.49 -4.67
C SER A 23 -31.83 16.82 -5.67
N PHE A 24 -32.16 16.84 -6.97
CA PHE A 24 -31.27 16.33 -8.02
C PHE A 24 -30.09 17.28 -8.24
N CYS A 25 -30.29 18.60 -8.13
CA CYS A 25 -29.23 19.60 -8.24
C CYS A 25 -28.24 19.54 -7.06
N LEU A 26 -28.70 19.19 -5.85
CA LEU A 26 -27.85 18.97 -4.68
C LEU A 26 -26.97 17.70 -4.80
N PHE A 27 -27.39 16.73 -5.61
CA PHE A 27 -26.67 15.46 -5.81
C PHE A 27 -25.61 15.53 -6.93
N VAL A 28 -25.59 16.62 -7.70
CA VAL A 28 -24.61 16.87 -8.79
C VAL A 28 -23.70 18.05 -8.43
N LEU A 29 -23.42 18.25 -7.13
CA LEU A 29 -22.27 19.07 -6.74
C LEU A 29 -21.03 18.35 -7.25
N PRO A 30 -20.28 18.91 -8.22
CA PRO A 30 -18.99 18.35 -8.55
C PRO A 30 -18.15 18.52 -7.29
N LEU A 31 -17.70 17.41 -6.69
CA LEU A 31 -16.55 17.49 -5.80
C LEU A 31 -15.43 18.01 -6.68
N ALA A 32 -15.15 19.31 -6.58
CA ALA A 32 -13.94 19.87 -7.13
C ALA A 32 -12.80 19.14 -6.42
N ALA A 33 -12.20 18.16 -7.08
CA ALA A 33 -10.94 17.60 -6.66
C ALA A 33 -9.93 18.75 -6.74
N PHE A 34 -9.56 19.28 -5.58
CA PHE A 34 -8.48 20.26 -5.49
C PHE A 34 -7.19 19.53 -5.84
N ALA A 35 -6.69 19.72 -7.06
CA ALA A 35 -5.35 19.29 -7.40
C ALA A 35 -4.37 20.09 -6.53
N ALA A 36 -3.43 19.40 -5.89
CA ALA A 36 -2.42 20.08 -5.08
C ALA A 36 -1.50 20.92 -5.98
N ASP A 37 -1.14 22.10 -5.48
CA ASP A 37 -0.23 23.02 -6.16
C ASP A 37 1.15 22.37 -6.36
N LEU A 38 1.75 22.59 -7.53
CA LEU A 38 3.05 22.04 -7.88
C LEU A 38 4.16 23.02 -7.48
N PRO A 39 5.17 22.60 -6.70
CA PRO A 39 6.28 23.47 -6.34
C PRO A 39 7.10 23.86 -7.57
N ALA A 40 7.77 25.02 -7.51
CA ALA A 40 8.70 25.43 -8.55
C ALA A 40 10.01 24.63 -8.47
N LEU A 41 10.59 24.30 -9.62
CA LEU A 41 11.90 23.66 -9.67
C LEU A 41 13.00 24.68 -9.34
N THR A 42 13.59 24.58 -8.15
CA THR A 42 14.67 25.49 -7.70
C THR A 42 16.07 24.88 -7.83
N GLY A 43 16.17 23.59 -8.17
CA GLY A 43 17.43 22.87 -8.31
C GLY A 43 17.22 21.36 -8.27
N ARG A 44 18.31 20.61 -8.04
CA ARG A 44 18.30 19.13 -7.96
C ARG A 44 17.67 18.60 -6.67
N VAL A 45 17.63 19.44 -5.63
CA VAL A 45 16.93 19.14 -4.38
C VAL A 45 15.98 20.29 -4.07
N VAL A 46 14.69 19.98 -4.02
CA VAL A 46 13.58 20.91 -3.73
C VAL A 46 12.93 20.42 -2.44
N ASP A 47 13.33 21.00 -1.29
CA ASP A 47 12.86 20.57 0.03
C ASP A 47 11.83 21.55 0.59
N ASN A 48 10.57 21.43 0.15
CA ASN A 48 9.47 22.26 0.65
C ASN A 48 8.91 21.74 1.99
N ALA A 49 9.18 20.49 2.36
CA ALA A 49 8.78 19.92 3.65
C ALA A 49 9.73 20.27 4.79
N GLY A 50 10.97 20.67 4.49
CA GLY A 50 11.98 21.01 5.49
C GLY A 50 12.51 19.78 6.26
N ILE A 51 12.50 18.60 5.63
CA ILE A 51 12.90 17.33 6.24
C ILE A 51 14.34 16.93 5.91
N VAL A 52 14.99 17.66 5.01
CA VAL A 52 16.38 17.42 4.62
C VAL A 52 17.27 18.46 5.28
N ASP A 53 18.23 18.03 6.10
CA ASP A 53 19.16 18.94 6.74
C ASP A 53 20.05 19.66 5.71
N ALA A 54 20.54 20.85 6.06
CA ALA A 54 21.27 21.70 5.13
C ALA A 54 22.57 21.07 4.60
N GLY A 55 23.26 20.26 5.43
CA GLY A 55 24.49 19.57 5.05
C GLY A 55 24.19 18.49 4.02
N THR A 56 23.20 17.64 4.30
CA THR A 56 22.74 16.61 3.37
C THR A 56 22.21 17.22 2.07
N ARG A 57 21.43 18.30 2.14
CA ARG A 57 20.92 18.99 0.94
C ARG A 57 22.05 19.48 0.04
N ALA A 58 23.10 20.08 0.61
CA ALA A 58 24.25 20.55 -0.14
C ALA A 58 25.02 19.37 -0.76
N ALA A 59 25.26 18.30 0.02
CA ALA A 59 25.94 17.09 -0.45
C ALA A 59 25.18 16.40 -1.59
N LEU A 60 23.86 16.25 -1.46
CA LEU A 60 23.00 15.69 -2.51
C LEU A 60 23.00 16.57 -3.75
N THR A 61 22.89 17.89 -3.59
CA THR A 61 22.90 18.81 -4.74
C THR A 61 24.19 18.69 -5.55
N GLN A 62 25.34 18.60 -4.87
CA GLN A 62 26.63 18.41 -5.53
C GLN A 62 26.73 17.04 -6.19
N LYS A 63 26.39 15.97 -5.45
CA LYS A 63 26.43 14.59 -5.95
C LYS A 63 25.60 14.40 -7.21
N LEU A 64 24.38 14.92 -7.21
CA LEU A 64 23.47 14.86 -8.35
C LEU A 64 23.97 15.69 -9.54
N ALA A 65 24.63 16.82 -9.29
CA ALA A 65 25.27 17.61 -10.35
C ALA A 65 26.46 16.90 -10.99
N ASP A 66 27.30 16.25 -10.17
CA ASP A 66 28.44 15.47 -10.65
C ASP A 66 27.98 14.25 -11.47
N PHE A 67 26.90 13.58 -11.02
CA PHE A 67 26.31 12.46 -11.74
C PHE A 67 25.75 12.87 -13.11
N GLU A 68 24.93 13.93 -13.15
CA GLU A 68 24.36 14.45 -14.40
C GLU A 68 25.44 14.88 -15.40
N THR A 69 26.56 15.43 -14.90
CA THR A 69 27.71 15.82 -15.73
C THR A 69 28.42 14.62 -16.36
N LYS A 70 28.42 13.45 -15.70
CA LYS A 70 29.06 12.22 -16.20
C LYS A 70 28.18 11.44 -17.18
N GLY A 71 26.89 11.30 -16.88
CA GLY A 71 26.01 10.34 -17.54
C GLY A 71 24.83 10.95 -18.31
N SER A 72 24.66 12.28 -18.29
CA SER A 72 23.49 13.02 -18.83
C SER A 72 22.14 12.73 -18.16
N ASP A 73 22.05 11.67 -17.35
CA ASP A 73 20.87 11.29 -16.58
C ASP A 73 20.61 12.28 -15.44
N GLN A 74 19.35 12.63 -15.26
CA GLN A 74 18.93 13.66 -14.33
C GLN A 74 18.09 13.06 -13.20
N ILE A 75 18.59 13.12 -11.97
CA ILE A 75 17.85 12.75 -10.77
C ILE A 75 17.50 14.02 -10.00
N VAL A 76 16.23 14.18 -9.63
CA VAL A 76 15.74 15.28 -8.79
C VAL A 76 15.05 14.74 -7.56
N VAL A 77 15.36 15.32 -6.40
CA VAL A 77 14.71 15.02 -5.12
C VAL A 77 13.73 16.14 -4.79
N ALA A 78 12.48 15.79 -4.52
CA ALA A 78 11.43 16.70 -4.10
C ALA A 78 10.81 16.23 -2.79
N THR A 79 10.69 17.14 -1.82
CA THR A 79 9.87 16.92 -0.64
C THR A 79 8.77 17.97 -0.62
N ILE A 80 7.56 17.54 -0.31
CA ILE A 80 6.39 18.42 -0.15
C ILE A 80 5.73 18.12 1.18
N PRO A 81 5.18 19.10 1.91
CA PRO A 81 4.56 18.80 3.20
C PRO A 81 3.43 17.78 3.10
N SER A 82 2.54 17.94 2.12
CA SER A 82 1.40 17.06 1.89
C SER A 82 0.95 17.06 0.42
N LEU A 83 0.29 15.98 0.01
CA LEU A 83 -0.38 15.80 -1.28
C LEU A 83 -1.78 16.42 -1.32
N GLY A 84 -2.29 16.96 -0.21
CA GLY A 84 -3.59 17.64 -0.18
C GLY A 84 -4.79 16.72 -0.44
N GLY A 85 -4.66 15.42 -0.14
CA GLY A 85 -5.69 14.41 -0.40
C GLY A 85 -5.62 13.77 -1.79
N GLU A 86 -4.61 14.11 -2.59
CA GLU A 86 -4.33 13.45 -3.86
C GLU A 86 -3.49 12.17 -3.67
N GLU A 87 -3.63 11.21 -4.58
CA GLU A 87 -2.72 10.07 -4.67
C GLU A 87 -1.32 10.50 -5.16
N ILE A 88 -0.29 9.79 -4.69
CA ILE A 88 1.10 10.20 -4.95
C ILE A 88 1.52 9.95 -6.39
N GLU A 89 0.97 8.92 -7.03
CA GLU A 89 1.24 8.54 -8.42
C GLU A 89 0.83 9.64 -9.41
N PRO A 90 -0.45 10.08 -9.46
CA PRO A 90 -0.83 11.17 -10.36
C PRO A 90 -0.12 12.48 -10.02
N TYR A 91 0.10 12.77 -8.73
CA TYR A 91 0.83 13.97 -8.33
C TYR A 91 2.29 13.95 -8.84
N ALA A 92 3.01 12.85 -8.63
CA ALA A 92 4.40 12.70 -9.07
C ALA A 92 4.52 12.79 -10.59
N ASN A 93 3.62 12.14 -11.33
CA ASN A 93 3.63 12.20 -12.80
C ASN A 93 3.37 13.63 -13.30
N ARG A 94 2.42 14.35 -12.71
CA ARG A 94 2.20 15.77 -13.04
C ARG A 94 3.41 16.63 -12.71
N LEU A 95 4.03 16.43 -11.55
CA LEU A 95 5.23 17.16 -11.14
C LEU A 95 6.39 16.91 -12.09
N PHE A 96 6.63 15.65 -12.45
CA PHE A 96 7.65 15.23 -13.41
C PHE A 96 7.46 15.91 -14.76
N ARG A 97 6.23 15.92 -15.29
CA ARG A 97 5.89 16.56 -16.57
C ARG A 97 5.94 18.09 -16.49
N PHE A 98 5.51 18.67 -15.38
CA PHE A 98 5.55 20.11 -15.14
C PHE A 98 6.99 20.63 -15.12
N TRP A 99 7.89 19.90 -14.46
CA TRP A 99 9.32 20.20 -14.42
C TRP A 99 10.09 19.79 -15.67
N LYS A 100 9.48 18.99 -16.55
CA LYS A 100 10.10 18.47 -17.78
C LYS A 100 11.44 17.78 -17.49
N LEU A 101 11.42 16.88 -16.52
CA LEU A 101 12.64 16.18 -16.09
C LEU A 101 13.18 15.27 -17.19
N GLY A 102 14.50 15.28 -17.34
CA GLY A 102 15.22 14.57 -18.39
C GLY A 102 15.27 15.33 -19.72
N GLN A 103 16.10 14.84 -20.64
CA GLN A 103 16.22 15.43 -21.98
C GLN A 103 15.04 15.00 -22.85
N ALA A 104 14.50 15.92 -23.66
CA ALA A 104 13.29 15.69 -24.44
C ALA A 104 13.34 14.49 -25.41
N LYS A 105 14.54 14.03 -25.79
CA LYS A 105 14.74 12.87 -26.66
C LYS A 105 15.09 11.60 -25.89
N GLU A 106 15.88 11.74 -24.82
CA GLU A 106 16.38 10.61 -24.05
C GLU A 106 15.42 10.19 -22.93
N ASN A 107 14.52 11.06 -22.47
CA ASN A 107 13.58 10.81 -21.37
C ASN A 107 14.28 10.24 -20.13
N ASN A 108 15.47 10.76 -19.83
CA ASN A 108 16.38 10.23 -18.83
C ASN A 108 16.31 10.96 -17.48
N GLY A 109 15.08 11.29 -17.07
CA GLY A 109 14.79 11.92 -15.80
C GLY A 109 14.33 10.91 -14.74
N VAL A 110 14.65 11.15 -13.48
CA VAL A 110 14.14 10.42 -12.31
C VAL A 110 13.71 11.44 -11.26
N LEU A 111 12.53 11.24 -10.67
CA LEU A 111 12.02 12.06 -9.56
C LEU A 111 11.85 11.18 -8.33
N LEU A 112 12.54 11.54 -7.25
CA LEU A 112 12.25 11.03 -5.91
C LEU A 112 11.35 12.02 -5.18
N LEU A 113 10.09 11.65 -4.94
CA LEU A 113 9.10 12.46 -4.25
C LEU A 113 8.82 11.91 -2.84
N VAL A 114 8.81 12.78 -1.83
CA VAL A 114 8.46 12.43 -0.45
C VAL A 114 7.41 13.40 0.11
N ALA A 115 6.34 12.85 0.66
CA ALA A 115 5.27 13.57 1.36
C ALA A 115 5.13 13.07 2.81
N PRO A 116 5.79 13.71 3.80
CA PRO A 116 5.89 13.19 5.15
C PRO A 116 4.57 13.23 5.92
N ASN A 117 3.70 14.23 5.70
CA ASN A 117 2.41 14.26 6.39
C ASN A 117 1.46 13.14 5.94
N ASP A 118 1.58 12.73 4.68
CA ASP A 118 0.82 11.61 4.11
C ASP A 118 1.51 10.26 4.32
N ARG A 119 2.76 10.26 4.82
CA ARG A 119 3.65 9.10 4.91
C ARG A 119 3.74 8.32 3.59
N LYS A 120 3.83 9.05 2.48
CA LYS A 120 3.95 8.49 1.12
C LYS A 120 5.23 8.96 0.47
N MET A 121 5.85 8.09 -0.32
CA MET A 121 6.98 8.39 -1.19
C MET A 121 6.85 7.67 -2.51
N ARG A 122 7.48 8.21 -3.56
CA ARG A 122 7.45 7.63 -4.90
C ARG A 122 8.73 7.94 -5.64
N ILE A 123 9.21 6.97 -6.40
CA ILE A 123 10.22 7.16 -7.44
C ILE A 123 9.48 7.12 -8.78
N GLU A 124 9.48 8.22 -9.52
CA GLU A 124 8.98 8.29 -10.89
C GLU A 124 10.16 8.24 -11.85
N VAL A 125 10.15 7.27 -12.77
CA VAL A 125 11.22 7.05 -13.74
C VAL A 125 10.75 7.46 -15.13
N GLY A 126 11.61 8.17 -15.86
CA GLY A 126 11.39 8.51 -17.26
C GLY A 126 11.62 7.31 -18.19
N TYR A 127 10.91 7.28 -19.31
CA TYR A 127 10.88 6.12 -20.22
C TYR A 127 12.26 5.63 -20.69
N GLY A 128 13.24 6.54 -20.81
CA GLY A 128 14.60 6.18 -21.24
C GLY A 128 15.38 5.36 -20.21
N LEU A 129 14.98 5.42 -18.94
CA LEU A 129 15.66 4.75 -17.84
C LEU A 129 14.89 3.55 -17.30
N GLU A 130 13.64 3.31 -17.72
CA GLU A 130 12.82 2.18 -17.25
C GLU A 130 13.49 0.81 -17.50
N GLY A 131 14.35 0.69 -18.54
CA GLY A 131 15.12 -0.52 -18.81
C GLY A 131 16.29 -0.76 -17.84
N THR A 132 16.82 0.30 -17.21
CA THR A 132 17.98 0.23 -16.29
C THR A 132 17.50 0.33 -14.85
N LEU A 133 16.75 1.39 -14.53
CA LEU A 133 16.09 1.61 -13.25
C LEU A 133 14.64 1.11 -13.32
N THR A 134 14.49 -0.20 -13.18
CA THR A 134 13.20 -0.89 -13.30
C THR A 134 12.29 -0.68 -12.07
N ASP A 135 11.02 -1.06 -12.20
CA ASP A 135 10.08 -1.10 -11.07
C ASP A 135 10.60 -1.97 -9.91
N LEU A 136 11.26 -3.09 -10.22
CA LEU A 136 11.89 -3.94 -9.21
C LEU A 136 12.97 -3.18 -8.44
N HIS A 137 13.87 -2.48 -9.14
CA HIS A 137 14.94 -1.72 -8.49
C HIS A 137 14.38 -0.60 -7.61
N THR A 138 13.44 0.19 -8.12
CA THR A 138 12.82 1.27 -7.34
C THR A 138 12.07 0.75 -6.12
N LYS A 139 11.40 -0.41 -6.24
CA LYS A 139 10.75 -1.07 -5.11
C LYS A 139 11.76 -1.50 -4.04
N LEU A 140 12.87 -2.13 -4.45
CA LEU A 140 13.93 -2.54 -3.52
C LEU A 140 14.53 -1.35 -2.78
N ILE A 141 14.78 -0.24 -3.47
CA ILE A 141 15.30 1.01 -2.86
C ILE A 141 14.31 1.54 -1.80
N ILE A 142 13.02 1.56 -2.15
CA ILE A 142 11.96 2.00 -1.23
C ILE A 142 11.91 1.10 0.01
N GLU A 143 11.86 -0.22 -0.17
CA GLU A 143 11.64 -1.18 0.91
C GLU A 143 12.88 -1.37 1.80
N ASN A 144 14.08 -1.38 1.23
CA ASN A 144 15.31 -1.67 1.96
C ASN A 144 15.92 -0.45 2.64
N ASP A 145 15.76 0.74 2.06
CA ASP A 145 16.48 1.93 2.51
C ASP A 145 15.54 3.01 3.02
N MET A 146 14.50 3.37 2.25
CA MET A 146 13.62 4.47 2.61
C MET A 146 12.66 4.12 3.74
N VAL A 147 11.89 3.02 3.62
CA VAL A 147 10.91 2.60 4.64
C VAL A 147 11.55 2.46 6.02
N PRO A 148 12.64 1.68 6.22
CA PRO A 148 13.22 1.53 7.55
C PRO A 148 13.82 2.83 8.09
N ALA A 149 14.46 3.66 7.25
CA ALA A 149 15.01 4.94 7.69
C ALA A 149 13.91 5.91 8.11
N PHE A 150 12.81 6.00 7.34
CA PHE A 150 11.72 6.91 7.63
C PHE A 150 10.92 6.48 8.86
N ARG A 151 10.77 5.17 9.11
CA ARG A 151 10.24 4.63 10.37
C ARG A 151 11.12 5.00 11.58
N ALA A 152 12.43 5.07 11.38
CA ALA A 152 13.37 5.53 12.40
C ALA A 152 13.44 7.07 12.54
N GLY A 153 12.71 7.82 11.71
CA GLY A 153 12.73 9.28 11.66
C GLY A 153 13.94 9.88 10.92
N ASP A 154 14.77 9.06 10.29
CA ASP A 154 15.94 9.47 9.53
C ASP A 154 15.60 9.72 8.05
N PHE A 155 14.93 10.84 7.77
CA PHE A 155 14.55 11.21 6.40
C PHE A 155 15.76 11.51 5.52
N SER A 156 16.74 12.24 6.06
CA SER A 156 17.93 12.64 5.31
C SER A 156 18.80 11.43 4.93
N GLY A 157 19.00 10.50 5.86
CA GLY A 157 19.71 9.25 5.59
C GLY A 157 18.97 8.35 4.60
N GLY A 158 17.65 8.19 4.75
CA GLY A 158 16.83 7.41 3.81
C GLY A 158 16.86 7.95 2.38
N ILE A 159 16.72 9.27 2.21
CA ILE A 159 16.81 9.93 0.89
C ILE A 159 18.22 9.78 0.30
N THR A 160 19.26 9.92 1.13
CA THR A 160 20.65 9.80 0.66
C THR A 160 20.96 8.40 0.14
N LYS A 161 20.58 7.37 0.89
CA LYS A 161 20.75 5.97 0.45
C LYS A 161 19.97 5.68 -0.82
N ALA A 162 18.72 6.16 -0.90
CA ALA A 162 17.92 5.99 -2.11
C ALA A 162 18.59 6.62 -3.34
N VAL A 163 19.15 7.82 -3.20
CA VAL A 163 19.91 8.47 -4.28
C VAL A 163 21.17 7.69 -4.65
N ASP A 164 21.90 7.17 -3.66
CA ASP A 164 23.10 6.37 -3.89
C ASP A 164 22.81 5.07 -4.64
N ASP A 165 21.74 4.38 -4.28
CA ASP A 165 21.35 3.14 -4.95
C ASP A 165 20.76 3.42 -6.35
N MET A 166 20.02 4.52 -6.55
CA MET A 166 19.61 4.95 -7.89
C MET A 166 20.83 5.22 -8.79
N ILE A 167 21.84 5.94 -8.30
CA ILE A 167 23.10 6.19 -9.03
C ILE A 167 23.80 4.85 -9.33
N MET A 168 23.93 3.96 -8.34
CA MET A 168 24.58 2.66 -8.50
C MET A 168 23.94 1.82 -9.61
N VAL A 169 22.61 1.78 -9.65
CA VAL A 169 21.84 1.07 -10.68
C VAL A 169 22.04 1.70 -12.06
N LEU A 170 21.98 3.03 -12.15
CA LEU A 170 22.16 3.76 -13.41
C LEU A 170 23.60 3.68 -13.95
N GLU A 171 24.60 3.55 -13.08
CA GLU A 171 25.99 3.28 -13.45
C GLU A 171 26.23 1.82 -13.87
N GLY A 172 25.20 0.97 -13.87
CA GLY A 172 25.24 -0.41 -14.36
C GLY A 172 25.63 -1.45 -13.32
N ASN A 173 25.52 -1.15 -12.03
CA ASN A 173 25.85 -2.07 -10.93
C ASN A 173 24.63 -2.51 -10.08
N PRO A 174 23.52 -3.02 -10.67
CA PRO A 174 22.31 -3.36 -9.91
C PRO A 174 22.46 -4.60 -8.99
N GLU A 175 23.48 -5.43 -9.23
CA GLU A 175 23.64 -6.73 -8.55
C GLU A 175 23.72 -6.62 -7.02
N GLU A 176 24.38 -5.58 -6.50
CA GLU A 176 24.52 -5.37 -5.06
C GLU A 176 23.17 -5.00 -4.41
N LEU A 177 22.35 -4.20 -5.09
CA LEU A 177 20.99 -3.86 -4.64
C LEU A 177 20.10 -5.11 -4.59
N GLU A 178 20.13 -5.93 -5.64
CA GLU A 178 19.37 -7.19 -5.67
C GLU A 178 19.86 -8.20 -4.61
N ALA A 179 21.18 -8.29 -4.40
CA ALA A 179 21.76 -9.14 -3.37
C ALA A 179 21.31 -8.71 -1.97
N ARG A 180 21.25 -7.40 -1.69
CA ARG A 180 20.66 -6.85 -0.46
C ARG A 180 19.19 -7.23 -0.31
N GLY A 181 18.40 -7.08 -1.38
CA GLY A 181 16.99 -7.48 -1.40
C GLY A 181 16.79 -8.94 -1.01
N LYS A 182 17.56 -9.87 -1.60
CA LYS A 182 17.51 -11.30 -1.29
C LYS A 182 17.90 -11.61 0.17
N ARG A 183 18.91 -10.91 0.71
CA ARG A 183 19.33 -11.05 2.12
C ARG A 183 18.23 -10.59 3.08
N ASN A 184 17.52 -9.51 2.75
CA ASN A 184 16.45 -8.96 3.58
C ASN A 184 15.16 -9.79 3.50
N GLU A 185 14.88 -10.42 2.36
CA GLU A 185 13.77 -11.39 2.21
C GLU A 185 13.97 -12.63 3.10
N GLN A 186 15.22 -13.00 3.35
CA GLN A 186 15.63 -14.13 4.18
C GLN A 186 15.76 -13.78 5.67
N ALA A 187 15.16 -12.65 6.11
CA ALA A 187 15.24 -12.23 7.49
C ALA A 187 14.88 -13.37 8.46
N PRO A 188 15.69 -13.61 9.51
CA PRO A 188 15.44 -14.66 10.48
C PRO A 188 14.10 -14.40 11.19
N PHE A 189 13.37 -15.47 11.52
CA PHE A 189 12.11 -15.43 12.29
C PHE A 189 12.11 -14.30 13.33
N ASN A 190 11.24 -13.30 13.14
CA ASN A 190 11.11 -12.21 14.09
C ASN A 190 10.48 -12.73 15.39
N SER A 191 10.79 -12.09 16.52
CA SER A 191 10.17 -12.41 17.81
C SER A 191 8.65 -12.34 17.78
N ASP A 192 8.12 -11.47 16.92
CA ASP A 192 6.67 -11.30 16.73
C ASP A 192 6.08 -12.48 15.96
N ASP A 193 6.76 -13.02 14.94
CA ASP A 193 6.33 -14.23 14.24
C ASP A 193 6.35 -15.45 15.16
N LEU A 194 7.37 -15.54 16.03
CA LEU A 194 7.42 -16.59 17.04
C LEU A 194 6.27 -16.45 18.06
N PHE A 195 5.98 -15.23 18.51
CA PHE A 195 4.86 -14.96 19.39
C PHE A 195 3.52 -15.31 18.75
N PHE A 196 3.28 -14.90 17.50
CA PHE A 196 2.07 -15.22 16.74
C PHE A 196 1.96 -16.71 16.45
N ALA A 197 3.05 -17.40 16.10
CA ALA A 197 3.06 -18.84 15.87
C ALA A 197 2.75 -19.61 17.16
N ILE A 198 3.34 -19.22 18.29
CA ILE A 198 3.03 -19.81 19.61
C ILE A 198 1.58 -19.53 19.99
N PHE A 199 1.10 -18.30 19.79
CA PHE A 199 -0.28 -17.90 20.04
C PHE A 199 -1.25 -18.77 19.23
N ILE A 200 -1.08 -18.87 17.91
CA ILE A 200 -1.91 -19.71 17.05
C ILE A 200 -1.82 -21.18 17.46
N THR A 201 -0.65 -21.68 17.83
CA THR A 201 -0.48 -23.07 18.28
C THR A 201 -1.24 -23.33 19.58
N ILE A 202 -1.18 -22.42 20.56
CA ILE A 202 -1.92 -22.53 21.83
C ILE A 202 -3.43 -22.50 21.57
N TRP A 203 -3.91 -21.57 20.74
CA TRP A 203 -5.32 -21.47 20.39
C TRP A 203 -5.80 -22.68 19.60
N ALA A 204 -5.01 -23.20 18.66
CA ALA A 204 -5.31 -24.43 17.94
C ALA A 204 -5.37 -25.64 18.87
N LEU A 205 -4.48 -25.75 19.86
CA LEU A 205 -4.53 -26.80 20.89
C LEU A 205 -5.76 -26.69 21.79
N ILE A 206 -6.24 -25.48 22.08
CA ILE A 206 -7.46 -25.28 22.89
C ILE A 206 -8.73 -25.67 22.08
N PHE A 207 -8.84 -25.20 20.84
CA PHE A 207 -10.04 -25.41 20.01
C PHE A 207 -10.09 -26.79 19.37
N PHE A 208 -8.95 -27.31 18.90
CA PHE A 208 -8.86 -28.60 18.22
C PHE A 208 -8.32 -29.71 19.11
N GLY A 209 -7.72 -29.43 20.28
CA GLY A 209 -7.21 -30.46 21.18
C GLY A 209 -8.31 -31.37 21.71
N GLY A 210 -9.51 -30.85 21.98
CA GLY A 210 -10.67 -31.67 22.38
C GLY A 210 -11.10 -32.66 21.30
N ILE A 211 -11.04 -32.26 20.02
CA ILE A 211 -11.36 -33.13 18.88
C ILE A 211 -10.20 -34.11 18.62
N ALA A 212 -8.95 -33.65 18.70
CA ALA A 212 -7.76 -34.46 18.56
C ALA A 212 -7.74 -35.62 19.58
N MET A 213 -8.14 -35.38 20.83
CA MET A 213 -8.21 -36.42 21.86
C MET A 213 -9.34 -37.44 21.66
N THR A 214 -10.28 -37.21 20.74
CA THR A 214 -11.29 -38.22 20.37
C THR A 214 -10.90 -39.00 19.11
N VAL A 215 -10.18 -38.36 18.18
CA VAL A 215 -9.82 -38.93 16.86
C VAL A 215 -8.44 -39.59 16.83
N LEU A 216 -7.46 -39.06 17.57
CA LEU A 216 -6.08 -39.56 17.55
C LEU A 216 -5.86 -40.89 18.31
N PRO A 217 -6.50 -41.16 19.47
CA PRO A 217 -6.26 -42.43 20.17
C PRO A 217 -6.63 -43.69 19.37
N PRO A 218 -7.69 -43.71 18.53
CA PRO A 218 -7.95 -44.82 17.61
C PRO A 218 -6.89 -45.04 16.53
N ILE A 219 -6.17 -43.99 16.13
CA ILE A 219 -5.21 -44.01 15.02
C ILE A 219 -3.79 -44.30 15.53
N PHE A 220 -3.40 -43.68 16.65
CA PHE A 220 -2.03 -43.73 17.19
C PHE A 220 -1.90 -44.42 18.55
N GLY A 221 -3.02 -44.80 19.17
CA GLY A 221 -3.06 -45.47 20.47
C GLY A 221 -3.05 -47.00 20.39
N GLN A 222 -2.63 -47.64 21.49
CA GLN A 222 -2.71 -49.10 21.63
C GLN A 222 -4.15 -49.51 21.99
N LYS A 223 -4.71 -50.43 21.19
CA LYS A 223 -6.05 -50.97 21.43
C LYS A 223 -6.01 -51.96 22.60
N ILE A 224 -6.76 -51.68 23.65
CA ILE A 224 -6.82 -52.51 24.87
C ILE A 224 -8.10 -53.35 24.93
N GLY A 225 -9.14 -52.95 24.20
CA GLY A 225 -10.39 -53.70 24.13
C GLY A 225 -11.35 -53.16 23.06
N PRO A 226 -12.58 -53.70 22.97
CA PRO A 226 -13.61 -53.20 22.06
C PRO A 226 -13.92 -51.73 22.38
N GLY A 227 -13.59 -50.80 21.49
CA GLY A 227 -13.83 -49.37 21.66
C GLY A 227 -12.95 -48.66 22.71
N ARG A 228 -11.87 -49.31 23.19
CA ARG A 228 -10.98 -48.76 24.23
C ARG A 228 -9.53 -48.67 23.76
N TYR A 229 -8.95 -47.48 23.86
CA TYR A 229 -7.61 -47.16 23.40
C TYR A 229 -6.79 -46.52 24.51
N ARG A 230 -5.49 -46.85 24.59
CA ARG A 230 -4.55 -46.16 25.48
C ARG A 230 -3.54 -45.40 24.65
N TRP A 231 -3.43 -44.11 24.94
CA TRP A 231 -2.54 -43.20 24.25
C TRP A 231 -2.04 -42.14 25.22
N LEU A 232 -0.74 -41.83 25.18
CA LEU A 232 -0.09 -40.89 26.10
C LEU A 232 -0.39 -41.15 27.59
N GLY A 233 -0.47 -42.42 27.99
CA GLY A 233 -0.73 -42.82 29.39
C GLY A 233 -2.19 -42.75 29.85
N MET A 234 -3.11 -42.21 29.04
CA MET A 234 -4.54 -42.10 29.35
C MET A 234 -5.34 -43.18 28.61
N THR A 235 -6.46 -43.62 29.20
CA THR A 235 -7.40 -44.57 28.58
C THR A 235 -8.65 -43.86 28.07
N PHE A 236 -8.96 -44.04 26.79
CA PHE A 236 -10.11 -43.48 26.10
C PHE A 236 -11.13 -44.58 25.82
N ASP A 237 -12.38 -44.36 26.20
CA ASP A 237 -13.49 -45.31 26.03
C ASP A 237 -14.58 -44.66 25.18
N GLN A 238 -14.72 -45.11 23.93
CA GLN A 238 -15.65 -44.52 22.97
C GLN A 238 -17.09 -45.05 23.09
N ASN A 239 -17.33 -46.05 23.95
CA ASN A 239 -18.63 -46.72 24.04
C ASN A 239 -19.60 -46.12 25.07
N ARG A 240 -19.26 -44.99 25.71
CA ARG A 240 -20.14 -44.30 26.65
C ARG A 240 -20.70 -43.01 26.07
N ARG A 241 -21.98 -43.02 25.74
CA ARG A 241 -22.79 -41.81 25.56
C ARG A 241 -22.79 -41.03 26.88
N SER A 242 -22.11 -39.88 26.87
CA SER A 242 -22.26 -38.68 27.72
C SER A 242 -22.88 -38.83 29.12
N SER A 243 -22.11 -38.50 30.17
CA SER A 243 -22.66 -37.82 31.35
C SER A 243 -21.59 -37.05 32.15
N SER A 244 -21.91 -35.77 32.40
CA SER A 244 -21.23 -34.77 33.25
C SER A 244 -19.90 -34.19 32.72
N GLY A 245 -19.67 -32.87 32.68
CA GLY A 245 -20.43 -31.72 33.15
C GLY A 245 -20.22 -30.54 32.21
N GLY A 246 -21.27 -29.76 32.02
CA GLY A 246 -21.28 -28.62 31.11
C GLY A 246 -20.65 -27.38 31.71
N TRP A 247 -20.35 -26.42 30.82
CA TRP A 247 -20.55 -24.98 31.01
C TRP A 247 -21.28 -24.45 29.78
N SER A 248 -22.45 -23.87 30.00
CA SER A 248 -23.24 -23.18 28.99
C SER A 248 -23.04 -21.68 29.12
N SER A 249 -22.41 -21.07 28.11
CA SER A 249 -22.72 -19.71 27.65
C SER A 249 -22.42 -19.73 26.15
N GLY A 250 -23.41 -19.79 25.28
CA GLY A 250 -24.26 -18.63 25.00
C GLY A 250 -23.67 -17.90 23.80
N GLY A 251 -23.95 -18.40 22.60
CA GLY A 251 -23.62 -17.78 21.31
C GLY A 251 -24.36 -18.59 20.25
N GLY A 252 -25.47 -18.12 19.69
CA GLY A 252 -25.52 -16.92 18.87
C GLY A 252 -25.20 -17.38 17.46
N GLY A 253 -26.24 -17.63 16.65
CA GLY A 253 -26.10 -17.99 15.25
C GLY A 253 -25.83 -16.74 14.42
N TRP A 254 -24.89 -16.87 13.48
CA TRP A 254 -24.57 -15.84 12.50
C TRP A 254 -24.38 -16.58 11.18
N SER A 255 -25.37 -16.46 10.31
CA SER A 255 -25.21 -16.73 8.88
C SER A 255 -24.63 -15.47 8.24
N SER A 256 -23.58 -15.61 7.45
CA SER A 256 -23.22 -14.62 6.44
C SER A 256 -22.84 -15.32 5.16
N GLY A 257 -23.70 -15.17 4.14
CA GLY A 257 -23.29 -15.33 2.76
C GLY A 257 -22.74 -14.02 2.21
N GLY A 258 -22.14 -14.11 1.01
CA GLY A 258 -22.04 -12.98 0.09
C GLY A 258 -20.64 -12.66 -0.45
N GLY A 259 -20.53 -12.71 -1.78
CA GLY A 259 -19.57 -11.97 -2.62
C GLY A 259 -18.23 -12.68 -2.86
N GLY A 260 -17.86 -13.16 -4.05
CA GLY A 260 -18.27 -12.75 -5.39
C GLY A 260 -17.55 -11.47 -5.80
N TRP A 261 -16.27 -11.55 -6.15
CA TRP A 261 -15.48 -10.40 -6.63
C TRP A 261 -14.99 -10.76 -8.03
N SER A 262 -15.72 -10.28 -9.03
CA SER A 262 -15.27 -10.19 -10.41
C SER A 262 -14.48 -8.89 -10.59
N SER A 263 -13.26 -8.95 -11.10
CA SER A 263 -12.64 -7.78 -11.74
C SER A 263 -12.73 -7.95 -13.25
N GLY A 264 -13.70 -7.26 -13.84
CA GLY A 264 -13.78 -7.05 -15.28
C GLY A 264 -13.20 -5.69 -15.64
N GLY A 265 -12.26 -5.70 -16.59
CA GLY A 265 -12.29 -4.85 -17.78
C GLY A 265 -11.91 -3.37 -17.68
N GLY A 266 -11.07 -2.94 -18.62
CA GLY A 266 -11.18 -1.62 -19.25
C GLY A 266 -9.91 -0.78 -19.19
N GLY A 267 -9.19 -0.71 -20.31
CA GLY A 267 -8.12 0.26 -20.50
C GLY A 267 -8.63 1.65 -20.88
N PHE A 268 -7.78 2.66 -20.77
CA PHE A 268 -7.88 3.94 -21.48
C PHE A 268 -6.50 4.55 -21.69
N SER A 269 -6.38 5.26 -22.82
CA SER A 269 -5.20 5.85 -23.43
C SER A 269 -5.12 7.36 -23.22
N GLY A 270 -3.91 7.91 -23.39
CA GLY A 270 -3.61 9.35 -23.53
C GLY A 270 -2.35 9.71 -22.76
N GLY A 271 -1.30 10.36 -23.29
CA GLY A 271 -1.14 11.07 -24.55
C GLY A 271 -0.51 12.44 -24.29
N GLY A 272 0.82 12.52 -24.13
CA GLY A 272 1.60 13.74 -24.37
C GLY A 272 2.70 14.09 -23.36
N GLY A 273 3.87 13.46 -23.48
CA GLY A 273 5.11 13.73 -22.72
C GLY A 273 5.34 12.71 -21.61
N SER A 274 6.27 11.77 -21.82
CA SER A 274 6.08 10.37 -21.41
C SER A 274 6.98 9.91 -20.25
N SER A 275 6.42 9.78 -19.06
CA SER A 275 6.71 8.63 -18.18
C SER A 275 5.48 7.71 -18.26
N GLY A 276 5.68 6.41 -18.36
CA GLY A 276 4.59 5.42 -18.37
C GLY A 276 3.95 5.21 -17.00
N GLY A 277 4.34 5.98 -15.99
CA GLY A 277 4.11 5.66 -14.59
C GLY A 277 5.17 4.70 -14.02
N GLY A 278 6.31 4.56 -14.70
CA GLY A 278 7.43 3.72 -14.26
C GLY A 278 7.96 4.14 -12.90
N GLY A 279 8.39 3.15 -12.12
CA GLY A 279 8.85 3.29 -10.75
C GLY A 279 7.79 2.92 -9.70
N SER A 280 8.20 2.97 -8.43
CA SER A 280 7.41 2.43 -7.31
C SER A 280 6.98 3.51 -6.33
N SER A 281 5.83 3.30 -5.69
CA SER A 281 5.39 4.07 -4.52
C SER A 281 5.52 3.23 -3.25
N GLY A 282 5.67 3.92 -2.12
CA GLY A 282 5.82 3.32 -0.80
C GLY A 282 5.17 4.17 0.28
N SER A 283 4.85 3.52 1.40
CA SER A 283 4.41 4.17 2.64
C SER A 283 5.14 3.58 3.83
N TRP A 284 5.24 4.34 4.93
CA TRP A 284 5.99 3.92 6.12
C TRP A 284 5.21 4.08 7.43
#